data_AF-A0A937TYM4-F1
#
_entry.id   AF-A0A937TYM4-F1
#
_cell.length_a   1.000
_cell.length_b   1.000
_cell.length_c   1.000
_cell.angle_alpha   90.00
_cell.angle_beta   90.00
_cell.angle_gamma   90.00
#
_symmetry.space_group_name_H-M   'P 1'
#
loop_
_entity.id
_entity.type
_entity.pdbx_description
1 polymer ?
#
loop_
_entity_poly.entity_id
_entity_poly.type
_entity_poly.pdbx_seq_one_letter_code
_entity_poly.pdbx_strand_id
1 'polypeptide(L)'
;MRKTYCYLMFRTILLFHALAVIVPGAFGESESKPLDKGRSSLAADAAPGSIAELLDLRSIPRVKSWSTFQASGYDRQGGFYDSGNFLRVEEGRRYVLMEATGPGCIDRMWFTYKSEPGKEPYDLLVFLDGAETPVINLDIDDLFSGKHSPFVAPLAGLCGNKKHPGRYSYVPIAFGNSCKVVLVPTAPKEQYQYRLNSLGVAIPHIYYQITYRKFESPDRVRPFRWELDAEQARTLGRAQRLWSNCGSSPWSEPTKLEQRIAGKELQPHRATSLFELRGPAVIYALRLSVEDPRGLWLDIYWDQTPNPQVSAPLGPFFACSDSVQPPVDVRGLWLGYVDGFYYCYLPMPFRRKARIVIRSESDSAGAIKARVEYAEEALTAEDGILCAHRYDYASPAIRERYEVLNVNGRGHFVGLVMDRPGHMEGDDFFFVDGGEQPSIHGTGTEDFFNFAWGLSHTGSLAIHGITIQNNAPICYRMHAPWGVRFRNSLRIQWEHGHDTKRGPNLDTRRYSGVVFYYRRDK
;
A
#
# COMPACT_ATOMS: atom_id res chain seq x y z
N MET A 1 -0.98 -18.92 -78.69
CA MET A 1 -0.38 -20.25 -78.40
C MET A 1 -0.07 -20.29 -76.90
N ARG A 2 -0.87 -20.98 -76.05
CA ARG A 2 -0.57 -22.28 -75.35
C ARG A 2 0.82 -22.29 -74.67
N LYS A 3 1.07 -22.54 -73.37
CA LYS A 3 0.46 -23.33 -72.25
C LYS A 3 0.91 -22.67 -70.90
N THR A 4 0.11 -22.44 -69.85
CA THR A 4 -0.32 -23.32 -68.72
C THR A 4 0.77 -24.12 -68.00
N TYR A 5 1.01 -23.84 -66.69
CA TYR A 5 0.86 -24.80 -65.56
C TYR A 5 0.95 -24.09 -64.18
N CYS A 6 -0.02 -24.42 -63.32
CA CYS A 6 -0.18 -24.03 -61.92
C CYS A 6 0.65 -24.92 -60.97
N TYR A 7 0.95 -24.43 -59.77
CA TYR A 7 0.87 -25.24 -58.55
C TYR A 7 0.35 -24.44 -57.35
N LEU A 8 -0.49 -25.11 -56.57
CA LEU A 8 -1.42 -24.65 -55.55
C LEU A 8 -1.05 -25.33 -54.22
N MET A 9 -1.11 -24.63 -53.08
CA MET A 9 -1.34 -25.28 -51.77
C MET A 9 -2.11 -24.38 -50.78
N PHE A 10 -3.38 -24.77 -50.58
CA PHE A 10 -4.19 -24.85 -49.35
C PHE A 10 -4.03 -23.84 -48.19
N ARG A 11 -5.13 -23.11 -47.93
CA ARG A 11 -5.65 -22.83 -46.59
C ARG A 11 -7.15 -23.11 -46.55
N THR A 12 -7.57 -24.05 -45.71
CA THR A 12 -8.97 -24.40 -45.47
C THR A 12 -9.51 -23.52 -44.34
N ILE A 13 -10.56 -22.74 -44.61
CA ILE A 13 -11.41 -22.08 -43.63
C ILE A 13 -12.73 -22.85 -43.63
N LEU A 14 -13.15 -23.38 -42.47
CA LEU A 14 -14.45 -24.00 -42.28
C LEU A 14 -15.31 -23.09 -41.39
N LEU A 15 -16.30 -22.46 -42.03
CA LEU A 15 -17.50 -21.92 -41.38
C LEU A 15 -18.44 -23.08 -41.04
N PHE A 16 -19.05 -23.05 -39.86
CA PHE A 16 -20.31 -23.79 -39.62
C PHE A 16 -21.35 -22.85 -39.01
N HIS A 17 -22.51 -22.79 -39.67
CA HIS A 17 -23.73 -22.12 -39.24
C HIS A 17 -24.54 -23.01 -38.29
N ALA A 18 -25.37 -22.34 -37.49
CA ALA A 18 -26.14 -22.83 -36.36
C ALA A 18 -27.31 -23.79 -36.69
N LEU A 19 -27.71 -24.56 -35.67
CA LEU A 19 -29.10 -24.98 -35.46
C LEU A 19 -29.35 -25.16 -33.96
N ALA A 20 -30.13 -24.25 -33.37
CA ALA A 20 -30.62 -24.34 -32.00
C ALA A 20 -31.99 -25.03 -32.02
N VAL A 21 -32.10 -26.17 -31.34
CA VAL A 21 -33.37 -26.84 -31.07
C VAL A 21 -33.82 -26.43 -29.67
N ILE A 22 -35.00 -25.81 -29.57
CA ILE A 22 -35.65 -25.45 -28.31
C ILE A 22 -36.51 -26.65 -27.88
N VAL A 23 -36.25 -27.18 -26.67
CA VAL A 23 -37.14 -28.13 -25.99
C VAL A 23 -37.55 -27.51 -24.64
N PRO A 24 -38.85 -27.38 -24.32
CA PRO A 24 -39.29 -26.87 -23.03
C PRO A 24 -39.32 -28.00 -21.99
N GLY A 25 -38.62 -27.82 -20.86
CA GLY A 25 -38.57 -28.78 -19.77
C GLY A 25 -38.67 -28.10 -18.40
N ALA A 26 -39.67 -28.53 -17.63
CA ALA A 26 -40.15 -28.07 -16.34
C ALA A 26 -39.09 -27.58 -15.31
N PHE A 27 -39.46 -26.51 -14.60
CA PHE A 27 -38.86 -26.09 -13.33
C PHE A 27 -39.06 -27.19 -12.28
N GLY A 28 -37.95 -27.80 -11.84
CA GLY A 28 -37.88 -28.58 -10.61
C GLY A 28 -36.97 -27.87 -9.63
N GLU A 29 -37.52 -27.48 -8.47
CA GLU A 29 -36.72 -27.08 -7.31
C GLU A 29 -35.80 -28.23 -6.93
N SER A 30 -34.49 -28.03 -7.00
CA SER A 30 -33.53 -28.96 -6.41
C SER A 30 -33.14 -28.47 -5.02
N GLU A 31 -33.52 -29.25 -4.02
CA GLU A 31 -33.01 -29.12 -2.66
C GLU A 31 -31.48 -29.26 -2.70
N SER A 32 -30.78 -28.19 -2.31
CA SER A 32 -29.34 -28.21 -2.12
C SER A 32 -29.01 -29.08 -0.90
N LYS A 33 -28.33 -30.21 -1.13
CA LYS A 33 -27.70 -30.95 -0.04
C LYS A 33 -26.68 -30.05 0.65
N PRO A 34 -26.56 -30.09 2.00
CA PRO A 34 -25.53 -29.34 2.69
C PRO A 34 -24.17 -29.86 2.23
N LEU A 35 -23.37 -28.97 1.63
CA LEU A 35 -21.95 -29.21 1.41
C LEU A 35 -21.29 -29.43 2.77
N ASP A 36 -20.60 -30.57 2.89
CA ASP A 36 -19.76 -30.89 4.02
C ASP A 36 -18.78 -29.74 4.25
N LYS A 37 -18.90 -29.08 5.40
CA LYS A 37 -18.04 -27.98 5.84
C LYS A 37 -16.69 -28.54 6.26
N GLY A 38 -16.00 -29.21 5.33
CA GLY A 38 -14.58 -29.43 5.42
C GLY A 38 -13.93 -28.07 5.56
N ARG A 39 -13.34 -27.80 6.74
CA ARG A 39 -12.50 -26.63 6.97
C ARG A 39 -11.57 -26.48 5.77
N SER A 40 -11.81 -25.48 4.93
CA SER A 40 -10.74 -24.86 4.17
C SER A 40 -9.76 -24.38 5.21
N SER A 41 -8.71 -25.16 5.47
CA SER A 41 -7.61 -24.72 6.31
C SER A 41 -6.93 -23.62 5.50
N LEU A 42 -7.33 -22.36 5.74
CA LEU A 42 -6.44 -21.24 5.49
C LEU A 42 -5.09 -21.66 6.09
N ALA A 43 -4.05 -21.75 5.24
CA ALA A 43 -2.71 -22.10 5.68
C ALA A 43 -2.37 -21.26 6.92
N ALA A 44 -1.73 -21.87 7.93
CA ALA A 44 -1.33 -21.15 9.13
C ALA A 44 -0.62 -19.85 8.73
N ASP A 45 -1.00 -18.72 9.34
CA ASP A 45 -0.43 -17.39 9.06
C ASP A 45 1.09 -17.50 8.98
N ALA A 46 1.70 -16.74 8.08
CA ALA A 46 3.16 -16.71 8.03
C ALA A 46 3.73 -16.31 9.41
N ALA A 47 4.95 -16.77 9.71
CA ALA A 47 5.64 -16.30 10.90
C ALA A 47 5.80 -14.76 10.81
N PRO A 48 5.46 -14.00 11.87
CA PRO A 48 5.59 -12.54 11.84
C PRO A 48 7.04 -12.11 11.53
N GLY A 49 7.20 -11.19 10.59
CA GLY A 49 8.50 -10.69 10.12
C GLY A 49 9.28 -11.65 9.23
N SER A 50 8.68 -12.76 8.79
CA SER A 50 9.31 -13.67 7.82
C SER A 50 9.07 -13.21 6.38
N ILE A 51 9.94 -13.62 5.46
CA ILE A 51 9.76 -13.41 4.01
C ILE A 51 8.41 -14.01 3.52
N ALA A 52 7.92 -15.07 4.17
CA ALA A 52 6.62 -15.65 3.85
C ALA A 52 5.43 -14.70 4.13
N GLU A 53 5.59 -13.73 5.04
CA GLU A 53 4.56 -12.72 5.32
C GLU A 53 4.30 -11.81 4.10
N LEU A 54 5.28 -11.65 3.21
CA LEU A 54 5.12 -10.94 1.92
C LEU A 54 4.08 -11.62 0.99
N LEU A 55 3.77 -12.89 1.24
CA LEU A 55 2.82 -13.70 0.47
C LEU A 55 1.47 -13.89 1.20
N ASP A 56 1.37 -13.51 2.47
CA ASP A 56 0.19 -13.75 3.30
C ASP A 56 -0.90 -12.68 3.10
N LEU A 57 -1.24 -12.44 1.83
CA LEU A 57 -2.17 -11.40 1.41
C LEU A 57 -3.58 -11.64 1.96
N ARG A 58 -4.01 -12.89 2.09
CA ARG A 58 -5.35 -13.24 2.62
C ARG A 58 -5.54 -12.81 4.07
N SER A 59 -4.45 -12.64 4.81
CA SER A 59 -4.52 -12.23 6.20
C SER A 59 -4.70 -10.73 6.40
N ILE A 60 -4.61 -9.91 5.34
CA ILE A 60 -4.72 -8.45 5.47
C ILE A 60 -6.00 -7.96 6.16
N PRO A 61 -7.18 -8.61 6.09
CA PRO A 61 -8.36 -8.14 6.82
C PRO A 61 -8.32 -8.48 8.31
N ARG A 62 -7.49 -9.44 8.72
CA ARG A 62 -7.43 -9.92 10.10
C ARG A 62 -6.68 -8.93 10.97
N VAL A 63 -7.29 -8.51 12.07
CA VAL A 63 -6.64 -7.59 13.01
C VAL A 63 -5.45 -8.29 13.69
N LYS A 64 -4.25 -7.75 13.49
CA LYS A 64 -2.96 -8.36 13.89
C LYS A 64 -2.46 -7.85 15.23
N SER A 65 -1.77 -8.66 16.04
CA SER A 65 -1.43 -8.40 17.46
C SER A 65 -0.12 -7.65 17.74
N TRP A 66 0.24 -6.68 16.89
CA TRP A 66 1.47 -5.89 17.07
C TRP A 66 1.18 -4.40 17.21
N SER A 67 2.20 -3.67 17.67
CA SER A 67 2.24 -2.21 17.67
C SER A 67 3.24 -1.73 16.64
N THR A 68 2.91 -0.67 15.90
CA THR A 68 3.76 -0.12 14.83
C THR A 68 4.36 1.21 15.26
N PHE A 69 5.63 1.42 14.95
CA PHE A 69 6.41 2.60 15.30
C PHE A 69 7.24 3.06 14.09
N GLN A 70 7.73 4.30 14.13
CA GLN A 70 8.72 4.82 13.18
C GLN A 70 9.85 5.55 13.90
N ALA A 71 11.09 5.22 13.51
CA ALA A 71 12.25 6.05 13.77
C ALA A 71 12.55 6.85 12.50
N SER A 72 12.60 8.17 12.59
CA SER A 72 12.81 9.04 11.42
C SER A 72 13.68 10.25 11.74
N GLY A 73 14.11 10.92 10.69
CA GLY A 73 14.94 12.13 10.74
C GLY A 73 14.20 13.41 11.13
N TYR A 74 12.95 13.36 11.58
CA TYR A 74 12.12 14.53 11.89
C TYR A 74 12.79 15.52 12.86
N ASP A 75 12.44 16.79 12.76
CA ASP A 75 12.94 17.85 13.63
C ASP A 75 12.36 17.73 15.04
N ARG A 76 13.22 17.38 16.00
CA ARG A 76 12.83 17.20 17.40
C ARG A 76 12.38 18.46 18.12
N GLN A 77 12.58 19.64 17.52
CA GLN A 77 12.09 20.91 18.05
C GLN A 77 10.77 21.36 17.41
N GLY A 78 10.17 20.54 16.53
CA GLY A 78 8.90 20.87 15.86
C GLY A 78 9.04 21.88 14.72
N GLY A 79 10.20 21.88 14.06
CA GLY A 79 10.48 22.63 12.84
C GLY A 79 10.41 21.75 11.58
N PHE A 80 11.09 22.17 10.52
CA PHE A 80 11.12 21.52 9.19
C PHE A 80 12.53 21.03 8.82
N TYR A 81 13.42 20.90 9.81
CA TYR A 81 14.80 20.45 9.61
C TYR A 81 14.88 18.91 9.68
N ASP A 82 14.14 18.21 8.83
CA ASP A 82 13.87 16.76 8.96
C ASP A 82 14.96 15.83 8.41
N SER A 83 16.19 16.34 8.28
CA SER A 83 17.33 15.49 7.93
C SER A 83 18.33 15.39 9.07
N GLY A 84 18.80 14.16 9.25
CA GLY A 84 19.92 13.78 10.11
C GLY A 84 19.69 14.03 11.60
N ASN A 85 18.43 14.09 12.04
CA ASN A 85 18.10 13.98 13.46
C ASN A 85 18.21 12.52 13.91
N PHE A 86 19.38 12.13 14.39
CA PHE A 86 19.68 10.76 14.85
C PHE A 86 19.32 10.56 16.32
N LEU A 87 18.95 9.34 16.72
CA LEU A 87 18.65 9.01 18.12
C LEU A 87 19.80 9.41 19.05
N ARG A 88 21.04 9.12 18.63
CA ARG A 88 22.27 9.61 19.26
C ARG A 88 23.44 9.49 18.29
N VAL A 89 24.57 10.10 18.66
CA VAL A 89 25.86 9.94 17.98
C VAL A 89 26.83 9.23 18.94
N GLU A 90 27.39 8.11 18.48
CA GLU A 90 28.42 7.34 19.18
C GLU A 90 29.81 7.71 18.63
N GLU A 91 30.86 7.31 19.34
CA GLU A 91 32.26 7.51 18.93
C GLU A 91 32.51 6.93 17.52
N GLY A 92 33.42 7.55 16.76
CA GLY A 92 33.78 7.10 15.42
C GLY A 92 32.77 7.49 14.32
N ARG A 93 31.97 8.56 14.51
CA ARG A 93 30.93 9.03 13.56
C ARG A 93 29.86 7.96 13.29
N ARG A 94 29.43 7.28 14.34
CA ARG A 94 28.39 6.27 14.30
C ARG A 94 27.06 6.93 14.69
N TYR A 95 26.18 7.11 13.72
CA TYR A 95 24.90 7.78 13.93
C TYR A 95 23.80 6.74 14.12
N VAL A 96 23.30 6.62 15.35
CA VAL A 96 22.25 5.64 15.66
C VAL A 96 20.92 6.17 15.18
N LEU A 97 20.31 5.49 14.21
CA LEU A 97 19.04 5.89 13.59
C LEU A 97 17.85 5.36 14.36
N MET A 98 17.95 4.11 14.82
CA MET A 98 16.90 3.38 15.51
C MET A 98 17.53 2.47 16.55
N GLU A 99 16.88 2.36 17.71
CA GLU A 99 17.11 1.30 18.67
C GLU A 99 15.79 0.84 19.26
N ALA A 100 15.54 -0.47 19.23
CA ALA A 100 14.33 -1.07 19.75
C ALA A 100 14.66 -2.31 20.57
N THR A 101 13.97 -2.49 21.69
CA THR A 101 14.03 -3.66 22.57
C THR A 101 12.76 -4.50 22.45
N GLY A 102 12.87 -5.79 22.79
CA GLY A 102 11.83 -6.80 22.63
C GLY A 102 11.76 -7.35 21.20
N PRO A 103 10.88 -8.35 20.97
CA PRO A 103 10.68 -8.95 19.67
C PRO A 103 10.00 -7.97 18.70
N GLY A 104 10.42 -7.98 17.43
CA GLY A 104 9.89 -7.09 16.43
C GLY A 104 10.38 -7.37 15.01
N CYS A 105 10.04 -6.46 14.10
CA CYS A 105 10.45 -6.52 12.70
C CYS A 105 10.51 -5.11 12.11
N ILE A 106 11.60 -4.77 11.41
CA ILE A 106 11.60 -3.62 10.49
C ILE A 106 10.88 -4.06 9.21
N ASP A 107 9.79 -3.37 8.86
CA ASP A 107 8.99 -3.69 7.68
C ASP A 107 9.24 -2.74 6.51
N ARG A 108 9.77 -1.56 6.81
CA ARG A 108 10.14 -0.57 5.80
C ARG A 108 11.34 0.23 6.26
N MET A 109 12.27 0.40 5.33
CA MET A 109 13.28 1.46 5.40
C MET A 109 13.13 2.37 4.20
N TRP A 110 13.29 3.66 4.42
CA TRP A 110 13.40 4.67 3.38
C TRP A 110 14.51 5.68 3.69
N PHE A 111 15.26 6.10 2.68
CA PHE A 111 16.37 7.05 2.79
C PHE A 111 16.48 7.97 1.56
N THR A 112 16.93 9.21 1.77
CA THR A 112 17.47 10.04 0.68
C THR A 112 18.55 11.01 1.16
N TYR A 113 19.38 11.45 0.22
CA TYR A 113 20.40 12.49 0.42
C TYR A 113 20.69 13.15 -0.94
N LYS A 114 21.28 14.34 -0.89
CA LYS A 114 21.49 15.18 -2.08
C LYS A 114 22.77 14.83 -2.85
N SER A 115 22.94 13.56 -3.19
CA SER A 115 24.04 13.08 -4.01
C SER A 115 23.62 11.93 -4.91
N GLU A 116 24.34 11.77 -6.03
CA GLU A 116 24.11 10.67 -6.97
C GLU A 116 24.42 9.32 -6.31
N PRO A 117 23.68 8.24 -6.66
CA PRO A 117 24.01 6.92 -6.16
C PRO A 117 25.49 6.53 -6.40
N GLY A 118 26.13 5.98 -5.37
CA GLY A 118 27.54 5.61 -5.34
C GLY A 118 28.50 6.78 -5.12
N LYS A 119 28.00 8.00 -4.85
CA LYS A 119 28.86 9.17 -4.57
C LYS A 119 29.04 9.47 -3.10
N GLU A 120 28.10 9.05 -2.25
CA GLU A 120 28.22 9.23 -0.79
C GLU A 120 28.49 7.87 -0.15
N PRO A 121 29.64 7.70 0.52
CA PRO A 121 30.02 6.40 1.05
C PRO A 121 29.49 6.27 2.48
N TYR A 122 28.23 5.85 2.58
CA TYR A 122 27.54 5.56 3.83
C TYR A 122 27.29 4.07 3.95
N ASP A 123 27.86 3.45 4.98
CA ASP A 123 27.49 2.09 5.36
C ASP A 123 26.29 2.12 6.30
N LEU A 124 25.34 1.23 6.06
CA LEU A 124 24.25 0.94 6.98
C LEU A 124 24.56 -0.35 7.73
N LEU A 125 24.63 -0.23 9.06
CA LEU A 125 24.88 -1.33 9.96
C LEU A 125 23.61 -1.69 10.71
N VAL A 126 23.23 -2.96 10.71
CA VAL A 126 22.10 -3.48 11.50
C VAL A 126 22.59 -4.55 12.47
N PHE A 127 22.39 -4.32 13.76
CA PHE A 127 22.72 -5.24 14.84
C PHE A 127 21.44 -5.82 15.40
N LEU A 128 21.38 -7.15 15.53
CA LEU A 128 20.22 -7.84 16.08
C LEU A 128 20.59 -8.55 17.37
N ASP A 129 19.64 -8.56 18.31
CA ASP A 129 19.64 -9.40 19.51
C ASP A 129 20.91 -9.30 20.36
N GLY A 130 21.49 -8.09 20.41
CA GLY A 130 22.69 -7.79 21.21
C GLY A 130 24.00 -8.28 20.59
N ALA A 131 24.01 -8.74 19.35
CA ALA A 131 25.23 -9.17 18.67
C ALA A 131 26.24 -8.01 18.53
N GLU A 132 27.53 -8.30 18.72
CA GLU A 132 28.63 -7.34 18.53
C GLU A 132 28.94 -7.08 17.06
N THR A 133 28.68 -8.06 16.19
CA THR A 133 28.84 -7.94 14.74
C THR A 133 27.49 -7.66 14.09
N PRO A 134 27.43 -6.71 13.15
CA PRO A 134 26.18 -6.40 12.46
C PRO A 134 25.84 -7.51 11.45
N VAL A 135 24.56 -7.88 11.35
CA VAL A 135 24.07 -8.83 10.35
C VAL A 135 23.95 -8.21 8.96
N ILE A 136 23.84 -6.88 8.89
CA ILE A 136 23.94 -6.10 7.65
C ILE A 136 25.06 -5.09 7.86
N ASN A 137 26.03 -5.07 6.96
CA ASN A 137 27.07 -4.04 6.87
C ASN A 137 27.36 -3.81 5.39
N LEU A 138 26.68 -2.84 4.81
CA LEU A 138 26.73 -2.59 3.37
C LEU A 138 26.55 -1.12 3.08
N ASP A 139 27.15 -0.66 1.98
CA ASP A 139 26.86 0.65 1.41
C ASP A 139 25.34 0.80 1.18
N ILE A 140 24.83 1.98 1.49
CA ILE A 140 23.40 2.26 1.45
C ILE A 140 22.83 2.16 0.03
N ASP A 141 23.55 2.63 -0.99
CA ASP A 141 23.10 2.54 -2.38
C ASP A 141 23.10 1.08 -2.86
N ASP A 142 24.09 0.28 -2.44
CA ASP A 142 24.13 -1.15 -2.75
C ASP A 142 22.99 -1.92 -2.07
N LEU A 143 22.70 -1.65 -0.79
CA LEU A 143 21.61 -2.29 -0.04
C LEU A 143 20.24 -2.04 -0.69
N PHE A 144 20.01 -0.82 -1.18
CA PHE A 144 18.73 -0.43 -1.82
C PHE A 144 18.75 -0.55 -3.34
N SER A 145 19.81 -1.10 -3.94
CA SER A 145 19.93 -1.27 -5.39
C SER A 145 18.90 -2.24 -5.99
N GLY A 146 18.31 -3.11 -5.16
CA GLY A 146 17.42 -4.19 -5.59
C GLY A 146 18.14 -5.37 -6.25
N LYS A 147 19.49 -5.45 -6.11
CA LYS A 147 20.31 -6.46 -6.78
C LYS A 147 20.94 -7.49 -5.85
N HIS A 148 20.98 -7.23 -4.55
CA HIS A 148 21.64 -8.10 -3.56
C HIS A 148 20.60 -8.88 -2.78
N SER A 149 20.63 -10.22 -2.85
CA SER A 149 19.77 -11.04 -1.98
C SER A 149 20.12 -10.80 -0.50
N PRO A 150 19.12 -10.62 0.39
CA PRO A 150 17.68 -10.72 0.17
C PRO A 150 16.96 -9.42 -0.27
N PHE A 151 17.69 -8.31 -0.39
CA PHE A 151 17.23 -6.97 -0.83
C PHE A 151 17.13 -6.85 -2.35
N VAL A 152 16.11 -7.50 -2.91
CA VAL A 152 15.91 -7.63 -4.35
C VAL A 152 14.71 -6.85 -4.86
N ALA A 153 14.78 -6.35 -6.10
CA ALA A 153 13.64 -5.69 -6.74
C ALA A 153 12.47 -6.68 -6.96
N PRO A 154 11.21 -6.22 -6.86
CA PRO A 154 10.77 -4.87 -6.52
C PRO A 154 10.55 -4.65 -5.00
N LEU A 155 11.05 -5.53 -4.14
CA LEU A 155 10.92 -5.40 -2.67
C LEU A 155 11.84 -4.31 -2.13
N ALA A 156 13.01 -4.13 -2.74
CA ALA A 156 13.90 -3.00 -2.51
C ALA A 156 14.24 -2.30 -3.85
N GLY A 157 14.49 -1.01 -3.80
CA GLY A 157 14.81 -0.24 -5.00
C GLY A 157 14.93 1.26 -4.79
N LEU A 158 14.98 1.96 -5.91
CA LEU A 158 15.04 3.41 -6.00
C LEU A 158 13.76 3.95 -6.64
N CYS A 159 13.29 5.11 -6.19
CA CYS A 159 12.16 5.81 -6.78
C CYS A 159 12.38 7.33 -6.83
N GLY A 160 11.68 7.98 -7.77
CA GLY A 160 11.82 9.41 -8.01
C GLY A 160 13.07 9.75 -8.81
N ASN A 161 13.76 10.82 -8.41
CA ASN A 161 14.85 11.42 -9.16
C ASN A 161 16.05 10.47 -9.29
N LYS A 162 16.60 10.28 -10.49
CA LYS A 162 17.80 9.43 -10.69
C LYS A 162 19.04 9.90 -9.95
N LYS A 163 19.18 11.23 -9.77
CA LYS A 163 20.32 11.83 -9.06
C LYS A 163 20.13 11.81 -7.56
N HIS A 164 18.92 12.01 -7.05
CA HIS A 164 18.66 12.05 -5.61
C HIS A 164 17.44 11.19 -5.28
N PRO A 165 17.53 9.86 -5.50
CA PRO A 165 16.36 8.99 -5.38
C PRO A 165 15.93 8.85 -3.94
N GLY A 166 14.66 8.54 -3.74
CA GLY A 166 14.23 7.83 -2.55
C GLY A 166 14.69 6.38 -2.67
N ARG A 167 15.34 5.87 -1.63
CA ARG A 167 15.79 4.48 -1.50
C ARG A 167 14.81 3.78 -0.60
N TYR A 168 14.23 2.65 -1.00
CA TYR A 168 13.27 1.93 -0.18
C TYR A 168 13.59 0.44 -0.09
N SER A 169 13.22 -0.16 1.03
CA SER A 169 13.12 -1.62 1.17
C SER A 169 11.89 -1.99 2.00
N TYR A 170 11.18 -3.02 1.53
CA TYR A 170 10.12 -3.73 2.23
C TYR A 170 10.54 -5.15 2.63
N VAL A 171 11.83 -5.48 2.52
CA VAL A 171 12.35 -6.77 2.97
C VAL A 171 12.32 -6.79 4.50
N PRO A 172 11.62 -7.76 5.12
CA PRO A 172 11.44 -7.76 6.56
C PRO A 172 12.74 -8.14 7.29
N ILE A 173 13.08 -7.37 8.32
CA ILE A 173 14.23 -7.63 9.20
C ILE A 173 13.69 -7.91 10.61
N ALA A 174 13.35 -9.16 10.88
CA ALA A 174 12.87 -9.62 12.18
C ALA A 174 14.00 -9.70 13.22
N PHE A 175 13.66 -9.47 14.48
CA PHE A 175 14.56 -9.54 15.63
C PHE A 175 13.84 -10.08 16.87
N GLY A 176 14.49 -10.91 17.66
CA GLY A 176 13.86 -11.59 18.80
C GLY A 176 13.87 -10.79 20.10
N ASN A 177 14.92 -9.99 20.30
CA ASN A 177 15.23 -9.31 21.56
C ASN A 177 15.57 -7.84 21.35
N SER A 178 16.30 -7.48 20.29
CA SER A 178 16.64 -6.08 20.03
C SER A 178 17.08 -5.84 18.59
N CYS A 179 16.96 -4.59 18.14
CA CYS A 179 17.50 -4.14 16.87
C CYS A 179 18.10 -2.75 17.03
N LYS A 180 19.32 -2.56 16.52
CA LYS A 180 19.99 -1.26 16.42
C LYS A 180 20.43 -1.01 14.98
N VAL A 181 20.01 0.12 14.42
CA VAL A 181 20.39 0.56 13.07
C VAL A 181 21.33 1.76 13.19
N VAL A 182 22.49 1.67 12.55
CA VAL A 182 23.56 2.67 12.65
C VAL A 182 24.02 3.06 11.24
N LEU A 183 24.10 4.36 10.98
CA LEU A 183 24.71 4.92 9.78
C LEU A 183 26.18 5.27 10.07
N VAL A 184 27.09 4.88 9.17
CA VAL A 184 28.52 5.16 9.29
C VAL A 184 29.03 5.78 8.00
N PRO A 185 29.45 7.06 7.99
CA PRO A 185 30.21 7.63 6.89
C PRO A 185 31.64 7.05 6.89
N THR A 186 32.04 6.38 5.80
CA THR A 186 33.33 5.67 5.67
C THR A 186 34.52 6.51 5.15
N ALA A 187 34.28 7.59 4.41
CA ALA A 187 35.26 8.58 3.95
C ALA A 187 35.55 9.70 4.99
N PRO A 188 36.53 10.60 4.73
CA PRO A 188 36.78 11.80 5.54
C PRO A 188 35.63 12.83 5.51
N LYS A 189 35.57 13.74 6.49
CA LYS A 189 34.46 14.70 6.65
C LYS A 189 34.28 15.62 5.43
N GLU A 190 35.34 15.89 4.70
CA GLU A 190 35.35 16.82 3.57
C GLU A 190 34.59 16.27 2.35
N GLN A 191 34.27 14.97 2.34
CA GLN A 191 33.59 14.30 1.22
C GLN A 191 32.07 14.22 1.37
N TYR A 192 31.50 14.72 2.47
CA TYR A 192 30.06 14.65 2.72
C TYR A 192 29.43 16.03 2.77
N GLN A 193 28.16 16.07 2.39
CA GLN A 193 27.32 17.19 2.74
C GLN A 193 26.91 17.13 4.21
N TYR A 194 27.33 18.12 4.99
CA TYR A 194 26.86 18.34 6.36
C TYR A 194 25.88 19.50 6.42
N ARG A 195 24.99 19.48 7.42
CA ARG A 195 24.14 20.61 7.82
C ARG A 195 24.16 20.75 9.34
N LEU A 196 23.74 21.92 9.84
CA LEU A 196 23.41 22.08 11.25
C LEU A 196 21.95 21.64 11.45
N ASN A 197 21.68 20.78 12.44
CA ASN A 197 20.31 20.51 12.88
C ASN A 197 19.76 21.64 13.75
N SER A 198 18.50 21.51 14.17
CA SER A 198 17.84 22.48 15.06
C SER A 198 18.56 22.67 16.40
N LEU A 199 19.38 21.71 16.82
CA LEU A 199 20.20 21.78 18.04
C LEU A 199 21.58 22.42 17.82
N GLY A 200 21.88 22.90 16.61
CA GLY A 200 23.17 23.51 16.26
C GLY A 200 24.32 22.50 16.09
N VAL A 201 24.01 21.21 15.97
CA VAL A 201 25.00 20.14 15.79
C VAL A 201 25.22 19.87 14.31
N ALA A 202 26.48 19.81 13.87
CA ALA A 202 26.85 19.44 12.50
C ALA A 202 26.68 17.93 12.28
N ILE A 203 25.84 17.57 11.32
CA ILE A 203 25.39 16.21 11.02
C ILE A 203 25.36 15.95 9.51
N PRO A 204 25.54 14.71 9.03
CA PRO A 204 25.34 14.36 7.63
C PRO A 204 23.93 14.74 7.14
N HIS A 205 23.85 15.31 5.92
CA HIS A 205 22.59 15.71 5.29
C HIS A 205 21.89 14.50 4.66
N ILE A 206 21.27 13.69 5.50
CA ILE A 206 20.53 12.48 5.12
C ILE A 206 19.16 12.45 5.77
N TYR A 207 18.14 12.07 5.01
CA TYR A 207 16.77 11.86 5.48
C TYR A 207 16.52 10.36 5.59
N TYR A 208 15.75 9.95 6.60
CA TYR A 208 15.43 8.54 6.80
C TYR A 208 14.08 8.35 7.49
N GLN A 209 13.44 7.23 7.17
CA GLN A 209 12.28 6.69 7.85
C GLN A 209 12.44 5.17 7.98
N ILE A 210 12.40 4.66 9.20
CA ILE A 210 12.46 3.23 9.51
C ILE A 210 11.18 2.87 10.25
N THR A 211 10.25 2.23 9.56
CA THR A 211 8.98 1.76 10.14
C THR A 211 9.15 0.33 10.62
N TYR A 212 8.79 0.06 11.88
CA TYR A 212 8.95 -1.24 12.50
C TYR A 212 7.77 -1.61 13.39
N ARG A 213 7.55 -2.91 13.58
CA ARG A 213 6.58 -3.47 14.52
C ARG A 213 7.26 -4.02 15.76
N LYS A 214 6.58 -3.95 16.89
CA LYS A 214 6.87 -4.71 18.10
C LYS A 214 5.80 -5.78 18.31
N PHE A 215 6.26 -7.00 18.56
CA PHE A 215 5.40 -8.15 18.83
C PHE A 215 5.18 -8.29 20.33
N GLU A 216 4.02 -8.86 20.70
CA GLU A 216 3.68 -9.14 22.11
C GLU A 216 4.51 -10.31 22.68
N SER A 217 4.96 -11.23 21.82
CA SER A 217 5.75 -12.42 22.19
C SER A 217 6.83 -12.68 21.13
N PRO A 218 8.02 -13.21 21.53
CA PRO A 218 9.03 -13.69 20.59
C PRO A 218 8.64 -15.01 19.92
N ASP A 219 7.52 -15.61 20.33
CA ASP A 219 7.03 -16.86 19.75
C ASP A 219 6.88 -16.73 18.23
N ARG A 220 7.43 -17.72 17.51
CA ARG A 220 7.45 -17.78 16.04
C ARG A 220 8.31 -16.72 15.35
N VAL A 221 8.83 -15.72 16.07
CA VAL A 221 9.79 -14.76 15.52
C VAL A 221 11.09 -15.50 15.22
N ARG A 222 11.62 -15.30 14.02
CA ARG A 222 12.90 -15.88 13.58
C ARG A 222 13.76 -14.70 13.15
N PRO A 223 14.83 -14.37 13.88
CA PRO A 223 15.69 -13.25 13.54
C PRO A 223 16.20 -13.35 12.10
N PHE A 224 16.30 -12.21 11.45
CA PHE A 224 16.80 -12.09 10.08
C PHE A 224 18.20 -12.69 9.96
N ARG A 225 18.47 -13.30 8.81
CA ARG A 225 19.78 -13.79 8.40
C ARG A 225 20.11 -13.24 7.03
N TRP A 226 21.36 -12.83 6.85
CA TRP A 226 21.86 -12.40 5.54
C TRP A 226 21.80 -13.55 4.52
N GLU A 227 22.40 -14.68 4.89
CA GLU A 227 22.37 -15.90 4.08
C GLU A 227 21.02 -16.60 4.26
N LEU A 228 20.25 -16.65 3.18
CA LEU A 228 18.96 -17.34 3.15
C LEU A 228 19.17 -18.84 2.96
N ASP A 229 18.39 -19.64 3.68
CA ASP A 229 18.26 -21.06 3.34
C ASP A 229 17.49 -21.27 2.02
N ALA A 230 17.46 -22.51 1.54
CA ALA A 230 16.84 -22.84 0.27
C ALA A 230 15.32 -22.58 0.24
N GLU A 231 14.62 -22.70 1.38
CA GLU A 231 13.19 -22.42 1.47
C GLU A 231 12.91 -20.91 1.47
N GLN A 232 13.69 -20.16 2.24
CA GLN A 232 13.65 -18.70 2.27
C GLN A 232 13.94 -18.11 0.89
N ALA A 233 14.97 -18.61 0.20
CA ALA A 233 15.31 -18.16 -1.16
C ALA A 233 14.18 -18.45 -2.17
N ARG A 234 13.57 -19.65 -2.12
CA ARG A 234 12.38 -19.96 -2.95
C ARG A 234 11.20 -19.05 -2.63
N THR A 235 10.98 -18.76 -1.35
CA THR A 235 9.90 -17.89 -0.87
C THR A 235 10.11 -16.45 -1.31
N LEU A 236 11.34 -15.94 -1.22
CA LEU A 236 11.72 -14.63 -1.76
C LEU A 236 11.43 -14.54 -3.26
N GLY A 237 11.82 -15.55 -4.03
CA GLY A 237 11.53 -15.59 -5.46
C GLY A 237 10.03 -15.61 -5.80
N ARG A 238 9.19 -16.23 -4.95
CA ARG A 238 7.72 -16.14 -5.07
C ARG A 238 7.21 -14.74 -4.77
N ALA A 239 7.74 -14.10 -3.72
CA ALA A 239 7.35 -12.74 -3.34
C ALA A 239 7.72 -11.74 -4.45
N GLN A 240 8.91 -11.86 -5.04
CA GLN A 240 9.31 -11.05 -6.20
C GLN A 240 8.32 -11.22 -7.36
N ARG A 241 7.99 -12.45 -7.75
CA ARG A 241 7.05 -12.70 -8.85
C ARG A 241 5.67 -12.10 -8.58
N LEU A 242 5.17 -12.25 -7.35
CA LEU A 242 3.90 -11.66 -6.93
C LEU A 242 3.93 -10.13 -7.08
N TRP A 243 4.96 -9.48 -6.55
CA TRP A 243 5.08 -8.02 -6.56
C TRP A 243 5.45 -7.45 -7.94
N SER A 244 6.05 -8.25 -8.82
CA SER A 244 6.27 -7.88 -10.22
C SER A 244 5.02 -8.04 -11.10
N ASN A 245 4.05 -8.87 -10.70
CA ASN A 245 2.85 -9.15 -11.50
C ASN A 245 1.65 -8.24 -11.14
N CYS A 246 1.92 -6.98 -10.78
CA CYS A 246 0.89 -6.02 -10.41
C CYS A 246 -0.02 -5.65 -11.61
N GLY A 247 -1.26 -5.24 -11.33
CA GLY A 247 -2.33 -5.13 -12.33
C GLY A 247 -3.15 -6.42 -12.52
N SER A 248 -2.61 -7.57 -12.15
CA SER A 248 -3.33 -8.85 -12.15
C SER A 248 -3.82 -9.21 -10.75
N SER A 249 -4.93 -9.96 -10.68
CA SER A 249 -5.44 -10.48 -9.41
C SER A 249 -4.38 -11.37 -8.74
N PRO A 250 -4.03 -11.13 -7.46
CA PRO A 250 -3.08 -11.98 -6.74
C PRO A 250 -3.72 -13.27 -6.21
N TRP A 251 -5.01 -13.50 -6.47
CA TRP A 251 -5.83 -14.53 -5.83
C TRP A 251 -5.90 -15.86 -6.58
N SER A 252 -4.83 -16.26 -7.27
CA SER A 252 -4.77 -17.61 -7.86
C SER A 252 -4.81 -18.70 -6.77
N GLU A 253 -5.28 -19.90 -7.16
CA GLU A 253 -5.44 -21.16 -6.40
C GLU A 253 -4.70 -21.23 -5.02
N PRO A 254 -5.39 -21.69 -3.95
CA PRO A 254 -6.29 -22.85 -4.03
C PRO A 254 -7.80 -22.58 -3.88
N THR A 255 -8.23 -21.31 -3.72
CA THR A 255 -9.68 -21.03 -3.62
C THR A 255 -10.26 -20.79 -5.00
N LYS A 256 -11.15 -21.67 -5.42
CA LYS A 256 -12.03 -21.42 -6.56
C LYS A 256 -12.94 -20.23 -6.22
N LEU A 257 -12.68 -19.09 -6.85
CA LEU A 257 -13.53 -17.91 -6.71
C LEU A 257 -14.76 -18.03 -7.62
N GLU A 258 -15.93 -17.73 -7.07
CA GLU A 258 -17.13 -17.50 -7.87
C GLU A 258 -17.04 -16.12 -8.52
N GLN A 259 -17.52 -15.99 -9.75
CA GLN A 259 -17.54 -14.73 -10.48
C GLN A 259 -18.96 -14.33 -10.84
N ARG A 260 -19.34 -13.08 -10.54
CA ARG A 260 -20.56 -12.45 -11.05
C ARG A 260 -20.22 -11.23 -11.88
N ILE A 261 -20.89 -11.11 -13.03
CA ILE A 261 -20.78 -9.96 -13.92
C ILE A 261 -22.12 -9.24 -13.93
N ALA A 262 -22.09 -7.93 -13.79
CA ALA A 262 -23.27 -7.07 -13.89
C ALA A 262 -22.99 -5.89 -14.82
N GLY A 263 -23.99 -5.47 -15.57
CA GLY A 263 -23.99 -4.22 -16.32
C GLY A 263 -25.21 -3.41 -15.92
N LYS A 264 -25.03 -2.10 -15.69
CA LYS A 264 -26.13 -1.19 -15.32
C LYS A 264 -25.99 0.14 -16.05
N GLU A 265 -27.13 0.70 -16.41
CA GLU A 265 -27.22 2.11 -16.80
C GLU A 265 -27.17 2.97 -15.54
N LEU A 266 -26.44 4.07 -15.64
CA LEU A 266 -26.33 5.10 -14.63
C LEU A 266 -27.19 6.27 -15.05
N GLN A 267 -28.00 6.75 -14.10
CA GLN A 267 -28.83 7.92 -14.28
C GLN A 267 -28.18 9.10 -13.56
N PRO A 268 -28.27 10.32 -14.10
CA PRO A 268 -27.81 11.53 -13.42
C PRO A 268 -28.37 11.65 -12.01
N HIS A 269 -27.56 12.08 -11.04
CA HIS A 269 -28.00 12.38 -9.66
C HIS A 269 -28.72 11.22 -8.94
N ARG A 270 -28.45 9.95 -9.34
CA ARG A 270 -29.10 8.75 -8.79
C ARG A 270 -28.08 7.72 -8.31
N ALA A 271 -28.53 6.91 -7.36
CA ALA A 271 -27.80 5.74 -6.87
C ALA A 271 -28.31 4.46 -7.56
N THR A 272 -27.38 3.66 -8.09
CA THR A 272 -27.66 2.41 -8.79
C THR A 272 -26.97 1.24 -8.08
N SER A 273 -27.76 0.25 -7.63
CA SER A 273 -27.22 -0.99 -7.05
C SER A 273 -26.61 -1.87 -8.15
N LEU A 274 -25.30 -2.14 -8.06
CA LEU A 274 -24.58 -2.97 -9.03
C LEU A 274 -24.56 -4.43 -8.64
N PHE A 275 -24.41 -4.71 -7.35
CA PHE A 275 -24.17 -6.04 -6.84
C PHE A 275 -24.72 -6.18 -5.43
N GLU A 276 -25.39 -7.30 -5.17
CA GLU A 276 -25.79 -7.72 -3.84
C GLU A 276 -25.49 -9.20 -3.63
N LEU A 277 -24.95 -9.54 -2.47
CA LEU A 277 -24.64 -10.91 -2.09
C LEU A 277 -24.96 -11.11 -0.61
N ARG A 278 -25.63 -12.22 -0.29
CA ARG A 278 -25.82 -12.65 1.10
C ARG A 278 -24.62 -13.50 1.51
N GLY A 279 -24.14 -13.28 2.73
CA GLY A 279 -22.94 -13.90 3.28
C GLY A 279 -23.24 -15.05 4.25
N PRO A 280 -22.21 -15.58 4.95
CA PRO A 280 -20.85 -15.03 5.03
C PRO A 280 -19.98 -15.33 3.79
N ALA A 281 -19.22 -14.33 3.35
CA ALA A 281 -18.28 -14.48 2.22
C ALA A 281 -17.19 -13.40 2.26
N VAL A 282 -16.18 -13.56 1.39
CA VAL A 282 -15.12 -12.58 1.15
C VAL A 282 -15.12 -12.21 -0.33
N ILE A 283 -15.25 -10.92 -0.65
CA ILE A 283 -14.99 -10.42 -2.01
C ILE A 283 -13.49 -10.26 -2.16
N TYR A 284 -12.89 -10.91 -3.15
CA TYR A 284 -11.44 -10.86 -3.41
C TYR A 284 -11.08 -9.92 -4.56
N ALA A 285 -11.97 -9.76 -5.54
CA ALA A 285 -11.75 -8.79 -6.62
C ALA A 285 -13.04 -8.03 -6.95
N LEU A 286 -12.92 -6.71 -7.00
CA LEU A 286 -13.90 -5.81 -7.60
C LEU A 286 -13.25 -5.17 -8.82
N ARG A 287 -13.79 -5.42 -10.02
CA ARG A 287 -13.36 -4.78 -11.26
C ARG A 287 -14.50 -4.00 -11.89
N LEU A 288 -14.29 -2.73 -12.17
CA LEU A 288 -15.28 -1.83 -12.74
C LEU A 288 -14.79 -1.26 -14.08
N SER A 289 -15.67 -1.17 -15.06
CA SER A 289 -15.39 -0.52 -16.35
C SER A 289 -16.49 0.48 -16.64
N VAL A 290 -16.09 1.73 -16.83
CA VAL A 290 -16.93 2.89 -17.12
C VAL A 290 -16.14 3.84 -18.02
N GLU A 291 -16.84 4.57 -18.89
CA GLU A 291 -16.20 5.49 -19.84
C GLU A 291 -15.71 6.78 -19.16
N ASP A 292 -16.54 7.39 -18.31
CA ASP A 292 -16.19 8.60 -17.56
C ASP A 292 -16.46 8.39 -16.06
N PRO A 293 -15.43 8.34 -15.20
CA PRO A 293 -15.59 8.16 -13.76
C PRO A 293 -16.01 9.46 -13.04
N ARG A 294 -15.96 10.63 -13.71
CA ARG A 294 -16.16 11.92 -13.05
C ARG A 294 -17.56 12.06 -12.47
N GLY A 295 -17.63 12.48 -11.21
CA GLY A 295 -18.88 12.59 -10.47
C GLY A 295 -19.48 11.25 -10.04
N LEU A 296 -18.82 10.11 -10.29
CA LEU A 296 -19.25 8.82 -9.79
C LEU A 296 -18.60 8.51 -8.45
N TRP A 297 -19.39 8.01 -7.52
CA TRP A 297 -18.96 7.57 -6.19
C TRP A 297 -19.22 6.08 -6.02
N LEU A 298 -18.25 5.38 -5.45
CA LEU A 298 -18.36 3.99 -5.02
C LEU A 298 -18.82 3.96 -3.57
N ASP A 299 -20.03 3.46 -3.34
CA ASP A 299 -20.59 3.24 -2.01
C ASP A 299 -20.73 1.73 -1.76
N ILE A 300 -20.09 1.20 -0.71
CA ILE A 300 -20.22 -0.22 -0.30
C ILE A 300 -20.72 -0.33 1.13
N TYR A 301 -21.73 -1.18 1.30
CA TYR A 301 -22.41 -1.43 2.55
C TYR A 301 -22.16 -2.87 2.98
N TRP A 302 -21.73 -3.05 4.22
CA TRP A 302 -21.54 -4.35 4.85
C TRP A 302 -22.66 -4.61 5.86
N ASP A 303 -23.08 -5.86 5.97
CA ASP A 303 -23.89 -6.42 7.05
C ASP A 303 -25.18 -5.66 7.40
N GLN A 304 -25.78 -5.04 6.39
CA GLN A 304 -27.05 -4.29 6.46
C GLN A 304 -26.98 -3.01 7.30
N THR A 305 -25.80 -2.42 7.46
CA THR A 305 -25.67 -1.11 8.08
C THR A 305 -26.36 -0.02 7.23
N PRO A 306 -26.93 1.02 7.87
CA PRO A 306 -27.62 2.09 7.15
C PRO A 306 -26.68 2.99 6.35
N ASN A 307 -25.43 3.16 6.80
CA ASN A 307 -24.42 3.99 6.14
C ASN A 307 -23.40 3.12 5.40
N PRO A 308 -22.81 3.58 4.28
CA PRO A 308 -21.73 2.87 3.62
C PRO A 308 -20.44 2.94 4.45
N GLN A 309 -19.67 1.85 4.49
CA GLN A 309 -18.33 1.81 5.10
C GLN A 309 -17.23 2.15 4.09
N VAL A 310 -17.51 1.98 2.79
CA VAL A 310 -16.70 2.51 1.72
C VAL A 310 -17.51 3.59 1.02
N SER A 311 -17.00 4.83 0.99
CA SER A 311 -17.60 5.92 0.21
C SER A 311 -16.50 6.85 -0.28
N ALA A 312 -16.24 6.81 -1.59
CA ALA A 312 -15.20 7.61 -2.23
C ALA A 312 -15.50 7.86 -3.72
N PRO A 313 -14.96 8.93 -4.33
CA PRO A 313 -14.98 9.12 -5.77
C PRO A 313 -14.31 7.94 -6.49
N LEU A 314 -14.87 7.55 -7.63
CA LEU A 314 -14.52 6.31 -8.31
C LEU A 314 -13.04 6.27 -8.71
N GLY A 315 -12.52 7.28 -9.42
CA GLY A 315 -11.10 7.30 -9.81
C GLY A 315 -10.15 7.25 -8.60
N PRO A 316 -10.23 8.21 -7.65
CA PRO A 316 -9.37 8.25 -6.47
C PRO A 316 -9.40 6.98 -5.61
N PHE A 317 -10.53 6.27 -5.51
CA PHE A 317 -10.58 4.98 -4.83
C PHE A 317 -9.62 3.95 -5.45
N PHE A 318 -9.39 4.02 -6.77
CA PHE A 318 -8.51 3.12 -7.50
C PHE A 318 -7.13 3.72 -7.82
N ALA A 319 -6.71 4.76 -7.08
CA ALA A 319 -5.45 5.48 -7.31
C ALA A 319 -5.34 6.14 -8.71
N CYS A 320 -6.48 6.42 -9.34
CA CYS A 320 -6.58 7.12 -10.61
C CYS A 320 -7.09 8.56 -10.40
N SER A 321 -6.63 9.50 -11.20
CA SER A 321 -7.20 10.85 -11.19
C SER A 321 -8.54 10.87 -11.92
N ASP A 322 -9.51 11.59 -11.37
CA ASP A 322 -10.75 11.92 -12.10
C ASP A 322 -10.52 13.00 -13.16
N SER A 323 -9.41 13.74 -13.09
CA SER A 323 -9.16 14.91 -13.96
C SER A 323 -8.50 14.57 -15.29
N VAL A 324 -8.03 13.33 -15.48
CA VAL A 324 -7.30 12.90 -16.69
C VAL A 324 -8.03 11.72 -17.32
N GLN A 325 -8.46 11.88 -18.58
CA GLN A 325 -9.20 10.87 -19.33
C GLN A 325 -8.55 10.62 -20.71
N PRO A 326 -8.44 9.36 -21.18
CA PRO A 326 -8.70 8.14 -20.42
C PRO A 326 -7.71 7.99 -19.24
N PRO A 327 -8.01 7.14 -18.24
CA PRO A 327 -7.12 6.95 -17.11
C PRO A 327 -5.76 6.41 -17.56
N VAL A 328 -4.69 6.88 -16.91
CA VAL A 328 -3.35 6.31 -17.07
C VAL A 328 -3.33 4.94 -16.39
N ASP A 329 -2.65 3.97 -16.99
CA ASP A 329 -2.45 2.65 -16.39
C ASP A 329 -1.82 2.77 -14.99
N VAL A 330 -2.46 2.15 -14.01
CA VAL A 330 -1.99 2.03 -12.63
C VAL A 330 -1.87 0.54 -12.31
N ARG A 331 -0.64 0.06 -12.14
CA ARG A 331 -0.33 -1.33 -11.81
C ARG A 331 0.14 -1.45 -10.36
N GLY A 332 -0.77 -1.18 -9.42
CA GLY A 332 -0.58 -1.54 -8.02
C GLY A 332 -0.92 -3.01 -7.74
N LEU A 333 -0.51 -3.52 -6.59
CA LEU A 333 -0.85 -4.85 -6.09
C LEU A 333 -2.34 -4.92 -5.69
N TRP A 334 -2.82 -3.86 -5.05
CA TRP A 334 -4.16 -3.81 -4.47
C TRP A 334 -5.16 -3.01 -5.29
N LEU A 335 -4.72 -1.90 -5.87
CA LEU A 335 -5.58 -0.92 -6.52
C LEU A 335 -4.95 -0.49 -7.83
N GLY A 336 -5.78 -0.17 -8.81
CA GLY A 336 -5.31 0.48 -10.03
C GLY A 336 -6.29 0.42 -11.18
N TYR A 337 -5.75 0.62 -12.39
CA TYR A 337 -6.48 0.61 -13.64
C TYR A 337 -5.61 -0.03 -14.73
N VAL A 338 -6.14 -1.06 -15.40
CA VAL A 338 -5.46 -1.74 -16.51
C VAL A 338 -6.50 -2.40 -17.41
N ASP A 339 -6.22 -2.47 -18.70
CA ASP A 339 -7.07 -3.16 -19.69
C ASP A 339 -8.55 -2.68 -19.69
N GLY A 340 -8.77 -1.40 -19.41
CA GLY A 340 -10.11 -0.81 -19.36
C GLY A 340 -10.91 -1.07 -18.08
N PHE A 341 -10.26 -1.63 -17.04
CA PHE A 341 -10.86 -1.90 -15.75
C PHE A 341 -10.12 -1.21 -14.61
N TYR A 342 -10.87 -0.46 -13.81
CA TYR A 342 -10.49 -0.16 -12.43
C TYR A 342 -10.57 -1.45 -11.62
N TYR A 343 -9.59 -1.71 -10.75
CA TYR A 343 -9.59 -2.91 -9.92
C TYR A 343 -9.23 -2.61 -8.46
N CYS A 344 -9.90 -3.32 -7.55
CA CYS A 344 -9.53 -3.46 -6.16
C CYS A 344 -9.45 -4.93 -5.81
N TYR A 345 -8.28 -5.34 -5.34
CA TYR A 345 -7.95 -6.69 -4.89
C TYR A 345 -7.80 -6.77 -3.38
N LEU A 346 -8.12 -5.73 -2.59
CA LEU A 346 -8.21 -5.87 -1.14
C LEU A 346 -9.36 -6.84 -0.79
N PRO A 347 -9.14 -7.87 0.06
CA PRO A 347 -10.23 -8.74 0.46
C PRO A 347 -11.27 -7.99 1.28
N MET A 348 -12.56 -8.20 1.01
CA MET A 348 -13.66 -7.51 1.69
C MET A 348 -14.57 -8.54 2.35
N PRO A 349 -14.26 -8.98 3.59
CA PRO A 349 -15.12 -9.90 4.35
C PRO A 349 -16.43 -9.23 4.76
N PHE A 350 -17.52 -9.99 4.73
CA PHE A 350 -18.81 -9.58 5.28
C PHE A 350 -19.60 -10.80 5.79
N ARG A 351 -20.37 -10.64 6.87
CA ARG A 351 -21.01 -11.75 7.60
C ARG A 351 -22.43 -12.05 7.13
N ARG A 352 -23.17 -11.05 6.69
CA ARG A 352 -24.61 -11.10 6.39
C ARG A 352 -24.93 -10.67 4.97
N LYS A 353 -24.44 -9.50 4.54
CA LYS A 353 -24.75 -8.96 3.21
C LYS A 353 -23.70 -7.96 2.73
N ALA A 354 -23.30 -8.07 1.48
CA ALA A 354 -22.59 -7.03 0.75
C ALA A 354 -23.54 -6.35 -0.24
N ARG A 355 -23.48 -5.02 -0.35
CA ARG A 355 -24.16 -4.24 -1.38
C ARG A 355 -23.23 -3.18 -1.94
N ILE A 356 -22.97 -3.25 -3.24
CA ILE A 356 -22.12 -2.30 -3.98
C ILE A 356 -23.02 -1.41 -4.82
N VAL A 357 -22.86 -0.10 -4.64
CA VAL A 357 -23.69 0.94 -5.25
C VAL A 357 -22.80 1.95 -5.94
N ILE A 358 -23.22 2.43 -7.11
CA ILE A 358 -22.66 3.62 -7.73
C ILE A 358 -23.62 4.75 -7.54
N ARG A 359 -23.16 5.81 -6.90
CA ARG A 359 -23.91 7.06 -6.76
C ARG A 359 -23.36 8.07 -7.77
N SER A 360 -24.21 8.55 -8.65
CA SER A 360 -23.87 9.59 -9.62
C SER A 360 -24.18 10.97 -9.05
N GLU A 361 -23.22 11.88 -9.12
CA GLU A 361 -23.36 13.33 -8.97
C GLU A 361 -23.16 14.04 -10.33
N SER A 362 -23.06 13.26 -11.42
CA SER A 362 -22.91 13.77 -12.78
C SER A 362 -24.26 14.17 -13.37
N ASP A 363 -24.24 15.15 -14.27
CA ASP A 363 -25.38 15.56 -15.09
C ASP A 363 -25.63 14.61 -16.28
N SER A 364 -24.67 13.73 -16.58
CA SER A 364 -24.72 12.81 -17.72
C SER A 364 -25.13 11.40 -17.30
N ALA A 365 -25.94 10.75 -18.13
CA ALA A 365 -26.16 9.32 -18.05
C ALA A 365 -24.93 8.55 -18.54
N GLY A 366 -24.81 7.28 -18.14
CA GLY A 366 -23.69 6.44 -18.56
C GLY A 366 -23.98 4.96 -18.36
N ALA A 367 -22.97 4.13 -18.56
CA ALA A 367 -23.06 2.69 -18.29
C ALA A 367 -21.83 2.23 -17.52
N ILE A 368 -22.04 1.30 -16.59
CA ILE A 368 -20.96 0.67 -15.85
C ILE A 368 -21.09 -0.85 -15.90
N LYS A 369 -19.95 -1.52 -16.05
CA LYS A 369 -19.82 -2.97 -15.95
C LYS A 369 -19.01 -3.31 -14.71
N ALA A 370 -19.49 -4.27 -13.93
CA ALA A 370 -18.81 -4.81 -12.77
C ALA A 370 -18.48 -6.29 -12.98
N ARG A 371 -17.31 -6.71 -12.53
CA ARG A 371 -16.94 -8.11 -12.30
C ARG A 371 -16.55 -8.23 -10.83
N VAL A 372 -17.24 -9.10 -10.10
CA VAL A 372 -17.00 -9.34 -8.69
C VAL A 372 -16.61 -10.80 -8.52
N GLU A 373 -15.45 -11.04 -7.92
CA GLU A 373 -14.97 -12.38 -7.56
C GLU A 373 -14.98 -12.55 -6.06
N TYR A 374 -15.59 -13.62 -5.57
CA TYR A 374 -15.76 -13.89 -4.14
C TYR A 374 -15.68 -15.38 -3.81
N ALA A 375 -15.54 -15.69 -2.53
CA ALA A 375 -15.72 -17.04 -2.01
C ALA A 375 -16.60 -17.02 -0.76
N GLU A 376 -17.50 -17.99 -0.65
CA GLU A 376 -18.21 -18.27 0.59
C GLU A 376 -17.26 -18.94 1.57
N GLU A 377 -16.93 -18.25 2.66
CA GLU A 377 -15.95 -18.70 3.63
C GLU A 377 -16.40 -18.37 5.05
N ALA A 378 -15.99 -19.21 6.00
CA ALA A 378 -16.23 -18.94 7.41
C ALA A 378 -15.34 -17.78 7.88
N LEU A 379 -15.96 -16.76 8.47
CA LEU A 379 -15.25 -15.63 9.05
C LEU A 379 -15.03 -15.83 10.55
N THR A 380 -13.88 -15.38 11.04
CA THR A 380 -13.53 -15.34 12.44
C THR A 380 -13.90 -14.00 13.08
N ALA A 381 -13.73 -13.92 14.40
CA ALA A 381 -13.88 -12.65 15.11
C ALA A 381 -12.79 -11.64 14.71
N GLU A 382 -11.61 -12.08 14.28
CA GLU A 382 -10.50 -11.19 13.92
C GLU A 382 -10.64 -10.57 12.52
N ASP A 383 -11.50 -11.13 11.66
CA ASP A 383 -11.75 -10.59 10.32
C ASP A 383 -12.51 -9.26 10.40
N GLY A 384 -11.82 -8.18 10.00
CA GLY A 384 -12.39 -6.85 9.88
C GLY A 384 -13.11 -6.63 8.55
N ILE A 385 -13.98 -5.64 8.53
CA ILE A 385 -14.60 -5.13 7.30
C ILE A 385 -13.71 -4.03 6.71
N LEU A 386 -13.65 -3.97 5.37
CA LEU A 386 -12.94 -2.89 4.68
C LEU A 386 -13.70 -1.58 4.87
N CYS A 387 -13.00 -0.53 5.27
CA CYS A 387 -13.49 0.84 5.30
C CYS A 387 -12.61 1.70 4.39
N ALA A 388 -13.24 2.62 3.67
CA ALA A 388 -12.53 3.61 2.88
C ALA A 388 -13.33 4.89 2.76
N HIS A 389 -12.70 6.03 3.00
CA HIS A 389 -13.40 7.32 3.01
C HIS A 389 -12.59 8.38 2.29
N ARG A 390 -13.32 9.25 1.57
CA ARG A 390 -12.78 10.49 1.04
C ARG A 390 -12.51 11.47 2.18
N TYR A 391 -11.30 12.00 2.27
CA TYR A 391 -11.01 13.24 2.98
C TYR A 391 -10.78 14.34 1.95
N ASP A 392 -11.34 15.53 2.20
CA ASP A 392 -11.27 16.63 1.24
C ASP A 392 -11.29 17.97 1.97
N TYR A 393 -10.18 18.68 1.87
CA TYR A 393 -9.97 20.00 2.44
C TYR A 393 -9.72 20.96 1.29
N ALA A 394 -10.74 21.74 0.92
CA ALA A 394 -10.59 22.76 -0.12
C ALA A 394 -9.51 23.79 0.22
N SER A 395 -9.42 24.17 1.50
CA SER A 395 -8.34 24.95 2.09
C SER A 395 -8.16 24.56 3.56
N PRO A 396 -7.04 23.90 3.92
CA PRO A 396 -6.72 23.60 5.31
C PRO A 396 -6.58 24.86 6.18
N ALA A 397 -6.86 24.74 7.47
CA ALA A 397 -6.64 25.82 8.42
C ALA A 397 -5.13 26.11 8.57
N ILE A 398 -4.75 27.38 8.45
CA ILE A 398 -3.36 27.81 8.61
C ILE A 398 -2.91 27.54 10.06
N ARG A 399 -1.70 27.03 10.24
CA ARG A 399 -1.06 26.65 11.52
C ARG A 399 -1.67 25.43 12.21
N GLU A 400 -2.61 24.75 11.58
CA GLU A 400 -3.18 23.50 12.09
C GLU A 400 -2.93 22.37 11.11
N ARG A 401 -2.62 21.17 11.61
CA ARG A 401 -2.57 19.98 10.74
C ARG A 401 -3.97 19.61 10.26
N TYR A 402 -4.10 19.16 9.03
CA TYR A 402 -5.39 18.62 8.57
C TYR A 402 -5.56 17.16 9.00
N GLU A 403 -6.80 16.74 9.23
CA GLU A 403 -7.12 15.41 9.72
C GLU A 403 -7.44 14.46 8.54
N VAL A 404 -6.61 13.45 8.32
CA VAL A 404 -6.87 12.44 7.29
C VAL A 404 -7.86 11.39 7.77
N LEU A 405 -7.76 11.02 9.04
CA LEU A 405 -8.58 9.99 9.66
C LEU A 405 -8.69 10.24 11.16
N ASN A 406 -9.88 10.03 11.72
CA ASN A 406 -10.11 9.99 13.16
C ASN A 406 -11.23 8.99 13.46
N VAL A 407 -10.84 7.82 13.93
CA VAL A 407 -11.75 6.69 14.13
C VAL A 407 -11.53 6.06 15.49
N ASN A 408 -12.62 5.58 16.07
CA ASN A 408 -12.63 4.77 17.28
C ASN A 408 -12.95 3.31 16.94
N GLY A 409 -12.50 2.41 17.80
CA GLY A 409 -12.68 0.97 17.69
C GLY A 409 -11.36 0.24 17.50
N ARG A 410 -11.47 -1.01 17.06
CA ARG A 410 -10.32 -1.91 16.83
C ARG A 410 -10.16 -2.15 15.34
N GLY A 411 -8.95 -2.05 14.84
CA GLY A 411 -8.68 -2.17 13.41
C GLY A 411 -7.21 -1.94 13.06
N HIS A 412 -6.97 -1.66 11.78
CA HIS A 412 -5.66 -1.28 11.30
C HIS A 412 -5.75 -0.50 9.99
N PHE A 413 -4.92 0.53 9.85
CA PHE A 413 -4.72 1.26 8.61
C PHE A 413 -3.97 0.39 7.58
N VAL A 414 -4.42 0.43 6.33
CA VAL A 414 -3.84 -0.36 5.22
C VAL A 414 -3.42 0.47 4.01
N GLY A 415 -3.72 1.76 3.97
CA GLY A 415 -3.16 2.61 2.91
C GLY A 415 -3.87 3.94 2.73
N LEU A 416 -3.27 4.74 1.85
CA LEU A 416 -3.71 6.07 1.50
C LEU A 416 -3.48 6.30 0.00
N VAL A 417 -4.47 6.88 -0.66
CA VAL A 417 -4.32 7.57 -1.93
C VAL A 417 -4.45 9.06 -1.65
N MET A 418 -3.53 9.88 -2.13
CA MET A 418 -3.61 11.34 -2.05
C MET A 418 -3.76 11.92 -3.45
N ASP A 419 -4.88 12.61 -3.67
CA ASP A 419 -5.26 13.34 -4.88
C ASP A 419 -4.99 14.83 -4.69
N ARG A 420 -4.14 15.38 -5.57
CA ARG A 420 -3.55 16.72 -5.49
C ARG A 420 -2.80 16.93 -4.17
N PRO A 421 -1.73 16.15 -3.93
CA PRO A 421 -0.84 16.41 -2.80
C PRO A 421 -0.28 17.83 -2.96
N GLY A 422 -0.65 18.76 -2.07
CA GLY A 422 -0.32 20.17 -2.19
C GLY A 422 1.19 20.43 -2.11
N HIS A 423 1.70 20.75 -0.93
CA HIS A 423 3.12 20.89 -0.65
C HIS A 423 3.71 19.54 -0.26
N MET A 424 4.92 19.27 -0.76
CA MET A 424 5.61 18.02 -0.48
C MET A 424 6.23 17.93 0.92
N GLU A 425 6.53 19.05 1.57
CA GLU A 425 7.28 19.04 2.83
C GLU A 425 6.43 18.79 4.09
N GLY A 426 5.18 18.34 3.92
CA GLY A 426 4.28 18.12 5.05
C GLY A 426 4.49 16.76 5.70
N ASP A 427 4.81 16.74 7.00
CA ASP A 427 4.96 15.52 7.79
C ASP A 427 3.63 14.81 8.09
N ASP A 428 3.67 13.48 8.10
CA ASP A 428 2.57 12.62 8.53
C ASP A 428 2.67 12.22 10.01
N PHE A 429 1.53 12.20 10.70
CA PHE A 429 1.46 11.91 12.13
C PHE A 429 0.38 10.86 12.41
N PHE A 430 0.77 9.73 13.00
CA PHE A 430 -0.16 8.68 13.42
C PHE A 430 -0.21 8.59 14.94
N PHE A 431 -1.32 9.01 15.52
CA PHE A 431 -1.60 8.86 16.95
C PHE A 431 -2.45 7.62 17.16
N VAL A 432 -1.87 6.61 17.82
CA VAL A 432 -2.50 5.32 18.07
C VAL A 432 -2.98 5.23 19.51
N ASP A 433 -4.22 4.76 19.69
CA ASP A 433 -4.83 4.43 20.97
C ASP A 433 -4.79 5.55 22.02
N GLY A 434 -4.92 6.80 21.55
CA GLY A 434 -4.95 7.99 22.41
C GLY A 434 -3.58 8.48 22.88
N GLY A 435 -2.48 7.97 22.33
CA GLY A 435 -1.14 8.45 22.66
C GLY A 435 -0.95 9.94 22.33
N GLU A 436 -0.31 10.68 23.24
CA GLU A 436 0.04 12.09 23.03
C GLU A 436 1.15 12.28 22.00
N GLN A 437 2.09 11.33 21.95
CA GLN A 437 3.16 11.29 20.97
C GLN A 437 2.77 10.42 19.77
N PRO A 438 3.10 10.83 18.54
CA PRO A 438 2.82 10.03 17.37
C PRO A 438 3.66 8.73 17.40
N SER A 439 3.03 7.60 17.11
CA SER A 439 3.74 6.34 16.89
C SER A 439 4.49 6.34 15.56
N ILE A 440 3.98 7.08 14.57
CA ILE A 440 4.65 7.35 13.30
C ILE A 440 4.71 8.86 13.10
N HIS A 441 5.92 9.38 12.91
CA HIS A 441 6.21 10.76 12.56
C HIS A 441 7.03 10.76 11.27
N GLY A 442 6.48 11.35 10.21
CA GLY A 442 7.09 11.49 8.89
C GLY A 442 8.29 12.43 8.84
N THR A 443 8.68 12.76 7.60
CA THR A 443 9.73 13.76 7.27
C THR A 443 9.39 14.55 6.01
N GLY A 444 8.21 14.31 5.44
CA GLY A 444 7.77 14.82 4.15
C GLY A 444 6.66 13.96 3.55
N THR A 445 5.79 14.60 2.78
CA THR A 445 4.71 13.97 2.03
C THR A 445 5.28 13.12 0.90
N GLU A 446 6.29 13.57 0.15
CA GLU A 446 6.91 12.71 -0.86
C GLU A 446 7.64 11.53 -0.22
N ASP A 447 8.27 11.76 0.94
CA ASP A 447 9.01 10.75 1.69
C ASP A 447 8.07 9.63 2.16
N PHE A 448 6.86 9.98 2.61
CA PHE A 448 5.81 9.01 2.92
C PHE A 448 5.53 8.09 1.73
N PHE A 449 5.50 8.61 0.50
CA PHE A 449 5.28 7.81 -0.72
C PHE A 449 6.56 7.12 -1.26
N ASN A 450 7.65 7.14 -0.49
CA ASN A 450 9.02 6.74 -0.84
C ASN A 450 9.73 7.63 -1.87
N PHE A 451 9.11 8.68 -2.38
CA PHE A 451 9.78 9.60 -3.29
C PHE A 451 10.75 10.50 -2.52
N ALA A 452 11.41 11.40 -3.23
CA ALA A 452 12.38 12.31 -2.64
C ALA A 452 12.55 13.53 -3.54
N TRP A 453 12.75 14.70 -2.92
CA TRP A 453 12.95 15.97 -3.61
C TRP A 453 11.81 16.25 -4.61
N GLY A 454 10.57 16.06 -4.13
CA GLY A 454 9.34 16.15 -4.91
C GLY A 454 8.98 14.93 -5.78
N LEU A 455 7.91 15.08 -6.56
CA LEU A 455 7.23 14.01 -7.31
C LEU A 455 7.74 13.89 -8.76
N SER A 456 9.06 13.80 -8.94
CA SER A 456 9.71 14.01 -10.26
C SER A 456 9.56 12.89 -11.30
N HIS A 457 9.16 11.66 -10.95
CA HIS A 457 8.89 10.59 -11.94
C HIS A 457 7.55 9.85 -11.70
N THR A 458 6.73 9.66 -12.75
CA THR A 458 5.54 8.79 -12.70
C THR A 458 5.96 7.32 -12.72
N GLY A 459 5.20 6.50 -12.02
CA GLY A 459 5.35 5.07 -11.97
C GLY A 459 4.47 4.46 -10.89
N SER A 460 3.87 3.32 -11.20
CA SER A 460 3.17 2.48 -10.22
C SER A 460 4.07 1.31 -9.82
N LEU A 461 4.40 1.22 -8.53
CA LEU A 461 5.04 0.05 -7.93
C LEU A 461 4.01 -0.72 -7.09
N ALA A 462 4.36 -1.90 -6.61
CA ALA A 462 3.40 -2.82 -6.01
C ALA A 462 2.53 -2.19 -4.91
N ILE A 463 3.15 -1.45 -3.99
CA ILE A 463 2.42 -0.86 -2.86
C ILE A 463 2.63 0.65 -2.73
N HIS A 464 3.30 1.30 -3.68
CA HIS A 464 3.38 2.75 -3.71
C HIS A 464 3.58 3.27 -5.14
N GLY A 465 3.32 4.54 -5.39
CA GLY A 465 3.56 5.12 -6.71
C GLY A 465 2.99 6.51 -6.88
N ILE A 466 3.34 7.15 -7.99
CA ILE A 466 2.76 8.40 -8.50
C ILE A 466 2.24 8.09 -9.89
N THR A 467 0.93 8.20 -10.08
CA THR A 467 0.34 7.81 -11.37
C THR A 467 0.21 8.99 -12.32
N ILE A 468 0.15 10.22 -11.78
CA ILE A 468 0.11 11.48 -12.52
C ILE A 468 0.92 12.55 -11.78
N GLN A 469 1.59 13.44 -12.51
CA GLN A 469 2.44 14.53 -11.96
C GLN A 469 1.94 15.94 -12.21
N ASN A 470 1.23 16.15 -13.32
CA ASN A 470 0.79 17.49 -13.76
C ASN A 470 -0.49 17.91 -13.02
N ASN A 471 -1.34 18.76 -13.60
CA ASN A 471 -2.50 19.46 -13.01
C ASN A 471 -3.41 18.71 -12.00
N ALA A 472 -3.31 17.39 -11.86
CA ALA A 472 -3.91 16.61 -10.78
C ALA A 472 -2.97 15.45 -10.37
N PRO A 473 -1.89 15.71 -9.60
CA PRO A 473 -1.00 14.65 -9.19
C PRO A 473 -1.76 13.70 -8.27
N ILE A 474 -1.51 12.39 -8.42
CA ILE A 474 -2.10 11.41 -7.52
C ILE A 474 -1.05 10.36 -7.17
N CYS A 475 -0.87 10.16 -5.87
CA CYS A 475 0.06 9.22 -5.31
C CYS A 475 -0.66 8.25 -4.39
N TYR A 476 -0.12 7.05 -4.26
CA TYR A 476 -0.65 6.05 -3.35
C TYR A 476 0.47 5.39 -2.59
N ARG A 477 0.17 4.99 -1.36
CA ARG A 477 0.95 4.02 -0.60
C ARG A 477 0.00 3.14 0.18
N MET A 478 0.07 1.86 -0.14
CA MET A 478 -0.65 0.79 0.52
C MET A 478 0.32 0.00 1.40
N HIS A 479 -0.23 -0.79 2.30
CA HIS A 479 0.50 -1.76 3.10
C HIS A 479 0.25 -3.16 2.57
N ALA A 480 1.22 -4.05 2.74
CA ALA A 480 0.95 -5.48 2.72
C ALA A 480 0.33 -5.89 4.09
N PRO A 481 0.31 -7.16 4.54
CA PRO A 481 -0.42 -7.51 5.76
C PRO A 481 0.10 -6.83 7.05
N TRP A 482 1.22 -6.09 7.02
CA TRP A 482 1.75 -5.28 8.13
C TRP A 482 1.19 -3.83 8.19
N GLY A 483 -0.11 -3.72 8.46
CA GLY A 483 -0.77 -2.42 8.70
C GLY A 483 -0.43 -1.76 10.04
N VAL A 484 -0.88 -0.51 10.23
CA VAL A 484 -0.79 0.22 11.52
C VAL A 484 -2.00 -0.14 12.37
N ARG A 485 -1.82 -1.01 13.36
CA ARG A 485 -2.90 -1.48 14.25
C ARG A 485 -3.30 -0.40 15.26
N PHE A 486 -4.59 -0.37 15.57
CA PHE A 486 -5.15 0.34 16.71
C PHE A 486 -6.18 -0.54 17.45
N ARG A 487 -6.21 -0.46 18.78
CA ARG A 487 -7.15 -1.20 19.65
C ARG A 487 -8.38 -0.36 20.03
N ASN A 488 -8.17 0.94 20.22
CA ASN A 488 -9.14 1.89 20.74
C ASN A 488 -9.41 3.01 19.74
N SER A 489 -8.36 3.57 19.12
CA SER A 489 -8.51 4.69 18.18
C SER A 489 -7.29 4.88 17.29
N LEU A 490 -7.52 5.47 16.11
CA LEU A 490 -6.47 5.95 15.23
C LEU A 490 -6.82 7.34 14.75
N ARG A 491 -5.89 8.28 14.97
CA ARG A 491 -5.94 9.62 14.40
C ARG A 491 -4.72 9.84 13.52
N ILE A 492 -4.96 10.14 12.24
CA ILE A 492 -3.93 10.49 11.27
C ILE A 492 -4.07 11.97 10.96
N GLN A 493 -3.00 12.72 11.18
CA GLN A 493 -2.90 14.13 10.85
C GLN A 493 -1.74 14.35 9.90
N TRP A 494 -1.80 15.46 9.17
CA TRP A 494 -0.82 15.75 8.15
C TRP A 494 -0.54 17.24 8.11
N GLU A 495 0.73 17.59 7.97
CA GLU A 495 1.11 18.98 7.74
C GLU A 495 0.91 19.38 6.29
N HIS A 496 0.57 20.63 6.04
CA HIS A 496 0.33 21.12 4.69
C HIS A 496 1.33 22.19 4.32
N GLY A 497 2.60 21.80 4.23
CA GLY A 497 3.68 22.66 3.77
C GLY A 497 4.17 23.67 4.79
N HIS A 498 5.39 24.15 4.62
CA HIS A 498 6.05 25.04 5.56
C HIS A 498 6.68 26.24 4.86
N ASP A 499 6.97 27.28 5.64
CA ASP A 499 7.84 28.39 5.24
C ASP A 499 8.96 28.53 6.25
N THR A 500 10.18 28.72 5.74
CA THR A 500 11.40 28.75 6.55
C THR A 500 11.41 29.83 7.64
N LYS A 501 10.61 30.89 7.50
CA LYS A 501 10.50 31.99 8.48
C LYS A 501 9.19 31.94 9.26
N ARG A 502 8.12 31.44 8.65
CA ARG A 502 6.76 31.55 9.20
C ARG A 502 6.26 30.25 9.85
N GLY A 503 6.99 29.14 9.71
CA GLY A 503 6.68 27.85 10.33
C GLY A 503 5.85 26.92 9.44
N PRO A 504 5.37 25.79 9.99
CA PRO A 504 4.61 24.79 9.26
C PRO A 504 3.14 25.19 9.04
N ASN A 505 2.45 24.44 8.19
CA ASN A 505 1.00 24.51 7.92
C ASN A 505 0.55 25.83 7.29
N LEU A 506 1.16 26.22 6.18
CA LEU A 506 0.87 27.50 5.52
C LEU A 506 0.30 27.35 4.11
N ASP A 507 0.31 26.16 3.53
CA ASP A 507 -0.23 25.93 2.20
C ASP A 507 -1.75 25.78 2.24
N THR A 508 -2.43 26.65 1.50
CA THR A 508 -3.91 26.68 1.46
C THR A 508 -4.48 25.98 0.23
N ARG A 509 -3.64 25.34 -0.59
CA ARG A 509 -4.09 24.49 -1.69
C ARG A 509 -4.97 23.36 -1.18
N ARG A 510 -5.81 22.84 -2.07
CA ARG A 510 -6.71 21.72 -1.76
C ARG A 510 -5.91 20.45 -1.50
N TYR A 511 -6.22 19.76 -0.40
CA TYR A 511 -5.72 18.42 -0.09
C TYR A 511 -6.87 17.45 -0.06
N SER A 512 -6.69 16.32 -0.73
CA SER A 512 -7.75 15.34 -0.78
C SER A 512 -7.24 13.94 -1.07
N GLY A 513 -8.06 12.93 -0.84
CA GLY A 513 -7.63 11.56 -1.08
C GLY A 513 -8.59 10.53 -0.51
N VAL A 514 -8.17 9.27 -0.51
CA VAL A 514 -8.94 8.16 0.05
C VAL A 514 -8.06 7.41 1.04
N VAL A 515 -8.52 7.30 2.28
CA VAL A 515 -7.87 6.51 3.33
C VAL A 515 -8.52 5.14 3.43
N PHE A 516 -7.71 4.09 3.58
CA PHE A 516 -8.14 2.69 3.66
C PHE A 516 -7.73 2.07 4.99
N TYR A 517 -8.68 1.44 5.67
CA TYR A 517 -8.42 0.72 6.92
C TYR A 517 -9.40 -0.45 7.06
N TYR A 518 -9.04 -1.45 7.84
CA TYR A 518 -10.00 -2.46 8.31
C TYR A 518 -10.46 -2.09 9.71
N ARG A 519 -11.72 -2.38 10.00
CA ARG A 519 -12.30 -2.21 11.33
C ARG A 519 -13.05 -3.47 11.72
N ARG A 520 -13.00 -3.82 13.00
CA ARG A 520 -13.93 -4.77 13.59
C ARG A 520 -15.16 -4.03 14.07
N ASP A 521 -16.34 -4.55 13.74
CA ASP A 521 -17.55 -4.11 14.41
C ASP A 521 -17.46 -4.45 15.90
N LYS A 522 -18.09 -3.59 16.71
CA LYS A 522 -18.06 -3.68 18.18
C LYS A 522 -18.69 -4.96 18.70
#